data_AF-O23999-F1
#
_entry.id   AF-O23999-F1
#
_cell.length_a   1.000
_cell.length_b   1.000
_cell.length_c   1.000
_cell.angle_alpha   90.00
_cell.angle_beta   90.00
_cell.angle_gamma   90.00
#
_symmetry.space_group_name_H-M   'P 1'
#
loop_
_entity.id
_entity.type
_entity.pdbx_description
1 polymer ?
#
loop_
_entity_poly.entity_id
_entity_poly.type
_entity_poly.pdbx_seq_one_letter_code
_entity_poly.pdbx_strand_id
1 'polypeptide(L)'
;KNYMIRTSLQCLALRREGDAIATQRQKAAFPPNFVHSLDSSHMMMTAITCKEAGLHFAGVHDSFWVHACDVDKMNQILREQFVELYSMPILENLLEEFQTLFPTVEFPPCPAQGNFDVREVLTSTYFFN
;
A
#
# COMPACT_ATOMS: atom_id res chain seq x y z
N LYS A 1 -9.95 -10.87 -29.42
CA LYS A 1 -9.45 -11.74 -30.54
C LYS A 1 -8.77 -12.98 -29.95
N ASN A 2 -9.02 -14.17 -30.50
CA ASN A 2 -8.34 -15.41 -30.07
C ASN A 2 -7.07 -15.58 -30.91
N TYR A 3 -5.92 -15.61 -30.25
CA TYR A 3 -4.64 -15.89 -30.88
C TYR A 3 -4.30 -17.35 -30.65
N MET A 4 -4.11 -18.13 -31.71
CA MET A 4 -3.58 -19.48 -31.57
C MET A 4 -2.09 -19.47 -31.89
N ILE A 5 -1.28 -19.81 -30.89
CA ILE A 5 0.16 -20.02 -31.06
C ILE A 5 0.39 -21.52 -31.17
N ARG A 6 0.79 -21.99 -32.34
CA ARG A 6 1.19 -23.38 -32.56
C ARG A 6 2.69 -23.51 -32.39
N THR A 7 3.10 -24.44 -31.55
CA THR A 7 4.49 -24.89 -31.43
C THR A 7 4.57 -26.35 -31.86
N SER A 8 5.79 -26.87 -32.02
CA SER A 8 6.02 -28.28 -32.37
C SER A 8 5.52 -29.27 -31.31
N LEU A 9 5.18 -28.81 -30.10
CA LEU A 9 4.74 -29.63 -28.98
C LEU A 9 3.27 -29.40 -28.59
N GLN A 10 2.71 -28.21 -28.83
CA GLN A 10 1.32 -27.91 -28.44
C GLN A 10 0.74 -26.71 -29.19
N CYS A 11 -0.58 -26.59 -29.17
CA CYS A 11 -1.32 -25.43 -29.67
C CYS A 11 -1.91 -24.65 -28.49
N LEU A 12 -1.39 -23.45 -28.24
CA LEU A 12 -1.82 -22.58 -27.15
C LEU A 12 -2.85 -21.58 -27.68
N ALA A 13 -4.09 -21.66 -27.19
CA ALA A 13 -5.13 -20.69 -27.51
C ALA A 13 -5.13 -19.56 -26.48
N LEU A 14 -4.57 -18.41 -26.85
CA LEU A 14 -4.62 -17.19 -26.07
C LEU A 14 -5.92 -16.44 -26.36
N ARG A 15 -6.86 -16.50 -25.43
CA ARG A 15 -8.04 -15.64 -25.44
C ARG A 15 -7.67 -14.33 -24.76
N ARG A 16 -7.58 -13.25 -25.53
CA ARG A 16 -7.51 -11.90 -24.96
C ARG A 16 -8.95 -11.50 -24.57
N GLU A 17 -9.29 -11.66 -23.29
CA GLU A 17 -10.50 -11.07 -22.71
C GLU A 17 -10.18 -9.63 -22.23
N GLY A 18 -11.09 -8.70 -22.51
CA GLY A 18 -11.01 -7.30 -22.03
C GLY A 18 -10.44 -6.31 -23.05
N ASP A 19 -11.25 -5.91 -24.04
CA ASP A 19 -10.90 -4.79 -24.93
C ASP A 19 -11.33 -3.42 -24.34
N ALA A 20 -12.21 -3.40 -23.33
CA ALA A 20 -12.71 -2.18 -22.69
C ALA A 20 -12.46 -2.18 -21.18
N ILE A 21 -11.86 -1.11 -20.68
CA ILE A 21 -11.70 -0.86 -19.24
C ILE A 21 -13.08 -0.63 -18.63
N ALA A 22 -13.42 -1.38 -17.57
CA ALA A 22 -14.64 -1.15 -16.81
C ALA A 22 -14.49 0.10 -15.93
N THR A 23 -14.71 1.29 -16.51
CA THR A 23 -14.49 2.59 -15.85
C THR A 23 -15.18 2.72 -14.49
N GLN A 24 -16.41 2.21 -14.36
CA GLN A 24 -17.14 2.25 -13.09
C GLN A 24 -16.46 1.42 -12.00
N ARG A 25 -15.92 0.24 -12.35
CA ARG A 25 -15.17 -0.59 -11.41
C ARG A 25 -13.86 0.07 -11.02
N GLN A 26 -13.15 0.68 -11.96
CA GLN A 26 -11.90 1.39 -11.67
C GLN A 26 -12.12 2.57 -10.71
N LYS A 27 -13.13 3.41 -10.96
CA LYS A 27 -13.48 4.53 -10.07
C LYS A 27 -13.82 4.07 -8.65
N ALA A 28 -14.60 3.00 -8.52
CA ALA A 28 -15.00 2.47 -7.22
C ALA A 28 -13.86 1.73 -6.49
N ALA A 29 -12.98 1.05 -7.22
CA ALA A 29 -11.92 0.23 -6.64
C ALA A 29 -10.65 1.01 -6.30
N PHE A 30 -10.41 2.16 -6.94
CA PHE A 30 -9.17 2.90 -6.73
C PHE A 30 -8.95 3.34 -5.27
N PRO A 31 -9.90 4.05 -4.60
CA PRO A 31 -9.68 4.49 -3.23
C PRO A 31 -9.36 3.35 -2.23
N PRO A 32 -10.14 2.24 -2.15
CA PRO A 32 -9.81 1.17 -1.21
C PRO A 32 -8.50 0.46 -1.56
N ASN A 33 -8.20 0.27 -2.85
CA ASN A 33 -6.94 -0.37 -3.25
C ASN A 33 -5.72 0.49 -2.91
N PHE A 34 -5.85 1.82 -3.02
CA PHE A 34 -4.77 2.73 -2.66
C PHE A 34 -4.49 2.70 -1.17
N VAL A 35 -5.52 2.79 -0.31
CA VAL A 35 -5.35 2.68 1.15
C VAL A 35 -4.75 1.32 1.53
N HIS A 36 -5.26 0.22 0.99
CA HIS A 36 -4.69 -1.11 1.24
C HIS A 36 -3.22 -1.23 0.82
N SER A 37 -2.79 -0.50 -0.21
CA SER A 37 -1.38 -0.48 -0.62
C SER A 37 -0.48 0.26 0.39
N LEU A 38 -1.02 1.28 1.07
CA LEU A 38 -0.34 1.98 2.16
C LEU A 38 -0.26 1.10 3.41
N ASP A 39 -1.36 0.44 3.78
CA ASP A 39 -1.38 -0.51 4.90
C ASP A 39 -0.38 -1.66 4.67
N SER A 40 -0.31 -2.16 3.43
CA SER A 40 0.66 -3.18 3.05
C SER A 40 2.11 -2.67 3.13
N SER A 41 2.35 -1.43 2.71
CA SER A 41 3.66 -0.79 2.84
C SER A 41 4.06 -0.64 4.31
N HIS A 42 3.15 -0.19 5.17
CA HIS A 42 3.38 -0.07 6.61
C HIS A 42 3.68 -1.42 7.26
N MET A 43 2.93 -2.46 6.92
CA MET A 43 3.21 -3.84 7.36
C MET A 43 4.62 -4.28 6.94
N MET A 44 5.00 -4.07 5.68
CA MET A 44 6.30 -4.49 5.16
C MET A 44 7.46 -3.73 5.82
N MET A 45 7.33 -2.42 5.97
CA MET A 45 8.30 -1.58 6.68
C MET A 45 8.50 -2.09 8.12
N THR A 46 7.40 -2.30 8.83
CA THR A 46 7.41 -2.88 10.19
C THR A 46 8.09 -4.24 10.23
N ALA A 47 7.77 -5.14 9.29
CA ALA A 47 8.34 -6.48 9.25
C ALA A 47 9.85 -6.46 9.02
N ILE A 48 10.34 -5.57 8.16
CA ILE A 48 11.78 -5.39 7.89
C ILE A 48 12.48 -4.90 9.16
N THR A 49 11.98 -3.84 9.80
CA THR A 49 12.58 -3.30 11.03
C THR A 49 12.51 -4.28 12.19
N CYS A 50 11.42 -5.05 12.32
CA CYS A 50 11.32 -6.12 13.31
C CYS A 50 12.41 -7.17 13.09
N LYS A 51 12.61 -7.60 11.84
CA LYS A 51 13.66 -8.57 11.49
C LYS A 51 15.06 -8.03 11.81
N GLU A 52 15.33 -6.78 11.51
CA GLU A 52 16.61 -6.12 11.83
C GLU A 52 16.85 -5.99 13.33
N ALA A 53 15.78 -5.80 14.11
CA ALA A 53 15.80 -5.80 15.57
C ALA A 53 15.82 -7.21 16.20
N GLY A 54 15.80 -8.28 15.39
CA GLY A 54 15.85 -9.67 15.85
C GLY A 54 14.51 -10.26 16.30
N LEU A 55 13.39 -9.61 15.97
CA LEU A 55 12.04 -10.07 16.32
C LEU A 55 11.52 -11.07 15.28
N HIS A 56 10.79 -12.07 15.75
CA HIS A 56 10.03 -12.98 14.90
C HIS A 56 8.65 -12.40 14.60
N PHE A 57 8.51 -11.78 13.43
CA PHE A 57 7.27 -11.13 13.00
C PHE A 57 6.40 -12.03 12.12
N ALA A 58 5.08 -11.96 12.33
CA ALA A 58 4.06 -12.45 11.41
C ALA A 58 2.95 -11.40 11.28
N GLY A 59 2.35 -11.29 10.09
CA GLY A 59 1.29 -10.32 9.84
C GLY A 59 0.17 -10.90 8.99
N VAL A 60 -1.07 -10.56 9.32
CA VAL A 60 -2.26 -10.82 8.50
C VAL A 60 -2.95 -9.49 8.29
N HIS A 61 -2.70 -8.85 7.15
CA HIS A 61 -3.19 -7.50 6.85
C HIS A 61 -2.78 -6.49 7.94
N ASP A 62 -3.73 -6.03 8.75
CA ASP A 62 -3.60 -5.05 9.83
C ASP A 62 -3.37 -5.68 11.22
N SER A 63 -3.23 -7.01 11.27
CA SER A 63 -2.96 -7.76 12.50
C SER A 63 -1.49 -8.19 12.55
N PHE A 64 -0.77 -7.73 13.58
CA PHE A 64 0.68 -7.90 13.72
C PHE A 64 1.05 -8.74 14.95
N TRP A 65 1.84 -9.79 14.73
CA TRP A 65 2.15 -10.80 15.75
C TRP A 65 3.66 -10.95 15.93
N VAL A 66 4.08 -11.08 17.19
CA VAL A 66 5.44 -11.41 17.63
C VAL A 66 5.37 -12.33 18.85
N HIS A 67 6.52 -12.80 19.35
CA HIS A 67 6.55 -13.45 20.66
C HIS A 67 6.15 -12.47 21.77
N ALA A 68 5.52 -12.98 22.84
CA ALA A 68 4.95 -12.16 23.90
C ALA A 68 5.97 -11.22 24.58
N CYS A 69 7.23 -11.63 24.68
CA CYS A 69 8.31 -10.80 25.25
C CYS A 69 8.66 -9.58 24.39
N ASP A 70 8.28 -9.58 23.11
CA ASP A 70 8.69 -8.58 22.12
C ASP A 70 7.57 -7.60 21.77
N VAL A 71 6.37 -7.78 22.32
CA VAL A 71 5.17 -6.99 21.98
C VAL A 71 5.40 -5.49 22.17
N ASP A 72 6.00 -5.08 23.29
CA ASP A 72 6.29 -3.67 23.55
C ASP A 72 7.25 -3.08 22.51
N LYS A 73 8.24 -3.88 22.09
CA LYS A 73 9.22 -3.46 21.09
C LYS A 73 8.60 -3.39 19.70
N MET A 74 7.77 -4.36 19.33
CA MET A 74 7.00 -4.33 18.08
C MET A 74 6.08 -3.11 18.03
N ASN A 75 5.38 -2.81 19.13
CA ASN A 75 4.47 -1.67 19.22
C ASN A 75 5.19 -0.32 19.08
N GLN A 76 6.44 -0.22 19.54
CA GLN A 76 7.29 0.94 19.26
C GLN A 76 7.59 1.04 17.75
N ILE A 77 8.11 -0.03 17.15
CA ILE A 77 8.47 -0.10 15.73
C ILE A 77 7.26 0.23 14.85
N LEU A 78 6.10 -0.35 15.13
CA LEU A 78 4.85 -0.11 14.39
C LEU A 78 4.51 1.38 14.30
N ARG A 79 4.55 2.10 15.43
CA ARG A 79 4.26 3.53 15.49
C ARG A 79 5.32 4.35 14.77
N GLU A 80 6.59 4.01 14.93
CA GLU A 80 7.71 4.67 14.24
C GLU A 80 7.56 4.55 12.72
N GLN A 81 7.31 3.34 12.22
CA GLN A 81 7.14 3.09 10.78
C GLN A 81 5.85 3.73 10.22
N PHE A 82 4.79 3.84 11.02
CA PHE A 82 3.58 4.56 10.62
C PHE A 82 3.87 6.05 10.45
N VAL A 83 4.52 6.66 11.44
CA VAL A 83 4.91 8.07 11.39
C VAL A 83 5.84 8.34 10.22
N GLU A 84 6.81 7.46 9.99
CA GLU A 84 7.72 7.56 8.84
C GLU A 84 6.97 7.54 7.52
N LEU A 85 6.08 6.56 7.31
CA LEU A 85 5.26 6.44 6.10
C LEU A 85 4.41 7.69 5.85
N TYR A 86 3.63 8.11 6.85
CA TYR A 86 2.67 9.21 6.71
C TYR A 86 3.28 10.61 6.88
N SER A 87 4.58 10.70 7.18
CA SER A 87 5.33 11.96 7.07
C SER A 87 5.73 12.28 5.62
N MET A 88 5.61 11.31 4.70
CA MET A 88 5.85 11.53 3.28
C MET A 88 4.67 12.24 2.61
N PRO A 89 4.92 13.05 1.56
CA PRO A 89 3.87 13.73 0.79
C PRO A 89 3.20 12.75 -0.20
N ILE A 90 2.50 11.74 0.32
CA ILE A 90 1.98 10.59 -0.44
C ILE A 90 1.03 11.02 -1.57
N LEU A 91 0.12 11.97 -1.30
CA LEU A 91 -0.86 12.41 -2.29
C LEU A 91 -0.23 13.31 -3.36
N GLU A 92 0.75 14.12 -2.99
CA GLU A 92 1.53 14.94 -3.91
C GLU A 92 2.36 14.06 -4.85
N ASN A 93 3.02 13.03 -4.33
CA ASN A 93 3.75 12.06 -5.14
C ASN A 93 2.82 11.34 -6.12
N LEU A 94 1.63 10.93 -5.67
CA LEU A 94 0.62 10.32 -6.53
C LEU A 94 0.16 11.29 -7.64
N LEU A 95 -0.05 12.56 -7.30
CA LEU A 95 -0.43 13.59 -8.26
C LEU A 95 0.66 13.80 -9.31
N GLU A 96 1.93 13.87 -8.90
CA GLU A 96 3.08 13.99 -9.80
C GLU A 96 3.19 12.79 -10.75
N GLU A 97 3.01 11.56 -10.23
CA GLU A 97 2.98 10.35 -11.06
C GLU A 97 1.84 10.40 -12.09
N PHE A 98 0.64 10.82 -11.69
CA PHE A 98 -0.51 10.90 -12.58
C PHE A 98 -0.33 11.97 -13.66
N GLN A 99 0.23 13.13 -13.31
CA GLN A 99 0.56 14.17 -14.27
C GLN A 99 1.63 13.71 -15.27
N THR A 100 2.60 12.93 -14.81
CA THR A 100 3.65 12.35 -15.66
C THR A 100 3.07 11.30 -16.62
N LEU A 101 2.20 10.41 -16.13
CA LEU A 101 1.59 9.35 -16.95
C LEU A 101 0.51 9.87 -17.90
N PHE A 102 -0.19 10.94 -17.54
CA PHE A 102 -1.31 11.50 -18.29
C PHE A 102 -1.15 13.02 -18.50
N PRO A 103 -0.14 13.46 -19.28
CA PRO A 103 0.24 14.88 -19.39
C PRO A 103 -0.81 15.77 -20.07
N THR A 104 -1.80 15.17 -20.73
CA THR A 104 -2.92 15.89 -21.38
C THR A 104 -4.15 16.02 -20.49
N VAL A 105 -4.14 15.41 -19.31
CA VAL A 105 -5.25 15.43 -18.35
C VAL A 105 -4.92 16.43 -17.25
N GLU A 106 -5.86 17.34 -16.99
CA GLU A 106 -5.75 18.26 -15.86
C GLU A 106 -6.28 17.57 -14.59
N PHE A 107 -5.45 17.54 -13.55
CA PHE A 107 -5.80 16.97 -12.25
C PHE A 107 -6.04 18.07 -11.23
N PRO A 108 -7.02 17.91 -10.32
CA PRO A 108 -7.23 18.87 -9.23
C PRO A 108 -6.02 18.90 -8.28
N PRO A 109 -5.80 20.00 -7.55
CA PRO A 109 -4.78 20.05 -6.52
C PRO A 109 -5.10 19.10 -5.36
N CYS A 110 -4.07 18.69 -4.61
CA CYS A 110 -4.24 17.90 -3.40
C CYS A 110 -5.14 18.64 -2.38
N PRO A 111 -5.98 17.92 -1.62
CA PRO A 111 -6.77 18.52 -0.55
C PRO A 111 -5.85 19.12 0.52
N ALA A 112 -6.32 20.19 1.18
CA ALA A 112 -5.57 20.82 2.27
C ALA A 112 -5.39 19.84 3.44
N GLN A 113 -4.19 19.80 4.00
CA GLN A 113 -3.92 19.03 5.21
C GLN A 113 -4.61 19.66 6.43
N GLY A 114 -4.98 18.80 7.38
CA GLY A 114 -5.47 19.23 8.69
C GLY A 114 -4.34 19.75 9.59
N ASN A 115 -4.66 19.94 10.88
CA ASN A 115 -3.71 20.40 11.91
C ASN A 115 -3.22 19.28 12.84
N PHE A 116 -3.52 18.02 12.54
CA PHE A 116 -3.07 16.87 13.33
C PHE A 116 -1.56 16.66 13.15
N ASP A 117 -0.82 16.55 14.27
CA ASP A 117 0.59 16.17 14.24
C ASP A 117 0.71 14.65 14.27
N VAL A 118 1.13 14.04 13.14
CA VAL A 118 1.26 12.60 13.01
C VAL A 118 2.18 11.99 14.08
N ARG A 119 3.11 12.76 14.66
CA ARG A 119 4.01 12.29 15.72
C ARG A 119 3.27 11.96 17.02
N GLU A 120 2.05 12.44 17.22
CA GLU A 120 1.19 12.04 18.35
C GLU A 120 0.90 10.53 18.36
N VAL A 121 1.03 9.86 17.21
CA VAL A 121 0.89 8.40 17.12
C VAL A 121 1.95 7.66 17.97
N LEU A 122 3.16 8.22 18.12
CA LEU A 122 4.26 7.60 18.86
C LEU A 122 3.91 7.28 20.32
N THR A 123 3.03 8.08 20.92
CA THR A 123 2.60 7.92 22.33
C THR A 123 1.20 7.35 22.46
N SER A 124 0.53 7.03 21.35
CA SER A 124 -0.84 6.51 21.35
C SER A 124 -0.90 5.05 21.79
N THR A 125 -1.35 4.83 23.02
CA THR A 125 -1.43 3.50 23.64
C THR A 125 -2.33 2.54 22.86
N TYR A 126 -3.45 3.03 22.34
CA TYR A 126 -4.46 2.21 21.66
C TYR A 126 -4.39 2.28 20.13
N PHE A 127 -3.26 2.74 19.58
CA PHE A 127 -3.07 2.79 18.13
C PHE A 127 -3.10 1.40 17.48
N PHE A 128 -2.37 0.46 18.08
CA PHE A 128 -2.50 -0.98 17.88
C PHE A 128 -2.51 -1.63 19.28
N ASN A 129 -3.48 -2.51 19.55
CA ASN A 129 -3.68 -3.16 20.84
C ASN A 129 -3.89 -4.67 20.67
#